data_AF-A0ABC9C3N7-F1
#
_entry.id   AF-A0ABC9C3N7-F1
#
_cell.length_a   1.000
_cell.length_b   1.000
_cell.length_c   1.000
_cell.angle_alpha   90.00
_cell.angle_beta   90.00
_cell.angle_gamma   90.00
#
_symmetry.space_group_name_H-M   'P 1'
#
loop_
_entity.id
_entity.type
_entity.pdbx_description
1 polymer ?
#
loop_
_entity_poly.entity_id
_entity_poly.type
_entity_poly.pdbx_seq_one_letter_code
_entity_poly.pdbx_strand_id
1 'polypeptide(L)'
;MWPFLLLLVTLLLSTAATLPSEALNVRGHLLKSKTFLSPAIFLRPGSVSNKIYFDVAFPKGHIALKSFDAEVVDEHGVPVPLHETYLHHWVVEPYYIPKGADAAETKLSKIIPRRNSGVCKTTLGQYYGLGSETRHTATWVPDPYGIEVGDPVAPPEGHEEKQWLLNVFQIDIEYQVEKCSSEDRAKNDCVHVQVAKQILPRGGDIVFGVAHQHSGGIGASLHGEDGRLLCESVATYGEGREAGNEEGYIVGMSTCYPKPGTVTVSDGEALTVVSNYSSERQHTGVMGLFYILVAEHEQQSQL
;
A
#
# COMPACT_ATOMS: atom_id res chain seq x y z
N MET A 1 -47.61 -19.04 -35.88
CA MET A 1 -47.53 -18.44 -34.54
C MET A 1 -46.19 -18.82 -33.93
N TRP A 2 -45.25 -17.87 -33.86
CA TRP A 2 -43.95 -18.03 -33.22
C TRP A 2 -43.58 -16.68 -32.61
N PRO A 3 -43.38 -16.56 -31.28
CA PRO A 3 -42.85 -15.34 -30.69
C PRO A 3 -41.32 -15.37 -30.77
N PHE A 4 -40.72 -14.34 -31.35
CA PHE A 4 -39.29 -14.09 -31.20
C PHE A 4 -39.02 -13.63 -29.76
N LEU A 5 -38.22 -14.40 -29.02
CA LEU A 5 -37.74 -14.02 -27.70
C LEU A 5 -36.58 -13.02 -27.88
N LEU A 6 -36.83 -11.74 -27.63
CA LEU A 6 -35.78 -10.71 -27.58
C LEU A 6 -34.94 -10.91 -26.32
N LEU A 7 -33.79 -11.58 -26.46
CA LEU A 7 -32.77 -11.63 -25.42
C LEU A 7 -32.10 -10.26 -25.32
N LEU A 8 -32.45 -9.49 -24.29
CA LEU A 8 -31.73 -8.28 -23.94
C LEU A 8 -30.40 -8.69 -23.28
N VAL A 9 -29.31 -8.69 -24.05
CA VAL A 9 -27.97 -8.86 -23.48
C VAL A 9 -27.57 -7.53 -22.84
N THR A 10 -27.86 -7.39 -21.55
CA THR A 10 -27.34 -6.30 -20.72
C THR A 10 -25.84 -6.51 -20.54
N LEU A 11 -25.04 -5.83 -21.36
CA LEU A 11 -23.59 -5.81 -21.21
C LEU A 11 -23.24 -5.02 -19.94
N LEU A 12 -23.00 -5.75 -18.85
CA LEU A 12 -22.41 -5.18 -17.63
C LEU A 12 -20.97 -4.77 -17.96
N LEU A 13 -20.76 -3.49 -18.27
CA LEU A 13 -19.43 -2.90 -18.22
C LEU A 13 -19.01 -2.84 -16.75
N SER A 14 -18.29 -3.86 -16.30
CA SER A 14 -17.49 -3.78 -15.09
C SER A 14 -16.50 -2.62 -15.25
N THR A 15 -16.64 -1.58 -14.43
CA THR A 15 -15.66 -0.49 -14.29
C THR A 15 -14.43 -1.02 -13.57
N ALA A 16 -13.68 -1.90 -14.24
CA ALA A 16 -12.30 -2.17 -13.85
C ALA A 16 -11.51 -0.87 -13.97
N ALA A 17 -10.86 -0.46 -12.88
CA ALA A 17 -10.00 0.72 -12.88
C ALA A 17 -9.00 0.61 -14.03
N THR A 18 -9.01 1.59 -14.94
CA THR A 18 -8.14 1.58 -16.11
C THR A 18 -6.72 1.83 -15.64
N LEU A 19 -5.92 0.75 -15.53
CA LEU A 19 -4.47 0.84 -15.31
C LEU A 19 -3.87 1.85 -16.29
N PRO A 20 -2.99 2.77 -15.84
CA PRO A 20 -2.31 3.69 -16.74
C PRO A 20 -1.60 2.94 -17.86
N SER A 21 -1.64 3.46 -19.09
CA SER A 21 -1.13 2.77 -20.28
C SER A 21 0.35 2.36 -20.21
N GLU A 22 1.14 2.95 -19.30
CA GLU A 22 2.54 2.57 -19.07
C GLU A 22 2.67 1.28 -18.24
N ALA A 23 1.75 0.99 -17.31
CA ALA A 23 1.74 -0.27 -16.54
C ALA A 23 1.48 -1.50 -17.44
N LEU A 24 0.78 -1.31 -18.56
CA LEU A 24 0.51 -2.35 -19.57
C LEU A 24 1.68 -2.58 -20.55
N ASN A 25 2.76 -1.81 -20.47
CA ASN A 25 3.85 -1.88 -21.45
C ASN A 25 4.87 -3.01 -21.18
N VAL A 26 4.81 -3.66 -20.01
CA VAL A 26 5.52 -4.91 -19.72
C VAL A 26 4.93 -6.03 -20.58
N ARG A 27 5.60 -6.32 -21.71
CA ARG A 27 5.19 -7.29 -22.74
C ARG A 27 5.04 -8.73 -22.22
N GLY A 28 3.87 -9.06 -21.68
CA GLY A 28 3.08 -10.30 -21.84
C GLY A 28 3.68 -11.69 -21.54
N HIS A 29 4.99 -11.86 -21.38
CA HIS A 29 5.64 -13.17 -21.28
C HIS A 29 6.56 -13.33 -20.06
N LEU A 30 7.03 -12.22 -19.47
CA LEU A 30 7.87 -12.25 -18.26
C LEU A 30 7.08 -11.99 -16.97
N LEU A 31 5.97 -11.25 -17.05
CA LEU A 31 5.10 -11.02 -15.90
C LEU A 31 4.43 -12.33 -15.46
N LYS A 32 4.49 -12.63 -14.17
CA LYS A 32 3.85 -13.80 -13.55
C LYS A 32 3.07 -13.34 -12.34
N SER A 33 1.76 -13.56 -12.35
CA SER A 33 0.88 -13.29 -11.22
C SER A 33 0.49 -14.61 -10.54
N LYS A 34 0.32 -14.58 -9.22
CA LYS A 34 -0.15 -15.74 -8.46
C LYS A 34 -0.90 -15.27 -7.20
N THR A 35 -2.10 -15.80 -7.01
CA THR A 35 -2.97 -15.51 -5.87
C THR A 35 -2.87 -16.62 -4.84
N PHE A 36 -3.01 -16.24 -3.57
CA PHE A 36 -2.95 -17.14 -2.42
C PHE A 36 -4.05 -16.77 -1.43
N LEU A 37 -4.54 -17.75 -0.68
CA LEU A 37 -5.47 -17.52 0.42
C LEU A 37 -4.75 -17.78 1.75
N SER A 38 -4.99 -16.91 2.73
CA SER A 38 -4.60 -17.18 4.11
C SER A 38 -5.53 -18.22 4.75
N PRO A 39 -5.10 -18.88 5.84
CA PRO A 39 -6.01 -19.60 6.73
C PRO A 39 -7.14 -18.68 7.23
N ALA A 40 -8.38 -19.20 7.24
CA ALA A 40 -9.58 -18.46 7.61
C ALA A 40 -9.47 -17.73 8.95
N ILE A 41 -10.01 -16.50 8.98
CA ILE A 41 -10.07 -15.65 10.17
C ILE A 41 -11.52 -15.66 10.68
N PHE A 42 -11.73 -16.21 11.87
CA PHE A 42 -13.05 -16.23 12.51
C PHE A 42 -13.23 -15.00 13.40
N LEU A 43 -14.14 -14.11 13.00
CA LEU A 43 -14.51 -12.90 13.74
C LEU A 43 -15.93 -12.99 14.29
N ARG A 44 -16.19 -12.17 15.32
CA ARG A 44 -17.53 -11.81 15.81
C ARG A 44 -17.68 -10.29 15.76
N PRO A 45 -18.91 -9.74 15.73
CA PRO A 45 -19.13 -8.30 15.83
C PRO A 45 -18.39 -7.69 17.03
N GLY A 46 -17.63 -6.62 16.81
CA GLY A 46 -16.82 -5.95 17.83
C GLY A 46 -15.53 -6.67 18.24
N SER A 47 -15.15 -7.78 17.60
CA SER A 47 -13.84 -8.41 17.80
C SER A 47 -12.79 -7.88 16.82
N VAL A 48 -11.54 -7.87 17.26
CA VAL A 48 -10.36 -7.53 16.46
C VAL A 48 -9.48 -8.77 16.36
N SER A 49 -8.84 -8.99 15.21
CA SER A 49 -7.83 -10.04 15.06
C SER A 49 -6.56 -9.52 14.43
N ASN A 50 -5.44 -9.75 15.12
CA ASN A 50 -4.10 -9.62 14.57
C ASN A 50 -3.62 -11.03 14.19
N LYS A 51 -3.24 -11.22 12.93
CA LYS A 51 -2.70 -12.49 12.42
C LYS A 51 -1.35 -12.27 11.78
N ILE A 52 -0.45 -13.20 12.00
CA ILE A 52 0.85 -13.27 11.34
C ILE A 52 0.97 -14.68 10.76
N TYR A 53 1.07 -14.75 9.45
CA TYR A 53 1.23 -15.97 8.69
C TYR A 53 2.67 -16.04 8.19
N PHE A 54 3.41 -17.05 8.64
CA PHE A 54 4.76 -17.37 8.18
C PHE A 54 4.70 -18.32 6.97
N ASP A 55 5.76 -18.35 6.17
CA ASP A 55 5.86 -19.18 4.96
C ASP A 55 4.68 -19.00 3.99
N VAL A 56 4.26 -17.74 3.81
CA VAL A 56 3.34 -17.39 2.73
C VAL A 56 3.99 -17.86 1.43
N ALA A 57 3.32 -18.78 0.74
CA ALA A 57 3.83 -19.36 -0.48
C ALA A 57 4.09 -18.21 -1.47
N PHE A 58 5.34 -17.97 -1.81
CA PHE A 58 5.75 -16.86 -2.67
C PHE A 58 6.55 -17.40 -3.87
N PRO A 59 6.50 -16.77 -5.06
CA PRO A 59 7.35 -17.15 -6.18
C PRO A 59 8.84 -17.18 -5.80
N LYS A 60 9.50 -18.31 -6.05
CA LYS A 60 10.92 -18.51 -5.73
C LYS A 60 11.81 -18.19 -6.93
N GLY A 61 13.04 -17.76 -6.64
CA GLY A 61 14.05 -17.34 -7.61
C GLY A 61 14.28 -15.83 -7.59
N HIS A 62 15.31 -15.37 -8.28
CA HIS A 62 15.65 -13.95 -8.41
C HIS A 62 14.64 -13.29 -9.35
N ILE A 63 13.79 -12.42 -8.81
CA ILE A 63 12.71 -11.75 -9.54
C ILE A 63 12.56 -10.29 -9.10
N ALA A 64 11.95 -9.48 -9.98
CA ALA A 64 11.58 -8.11 -9.71
C ALA A 64 10.07 -8.03 -9.45
N LEU A 65 9.68 -7.46 -8.31
CA LEU A 65 8.29 -7.28 -7.94
C LEU A 65 7.69 -6.03 -8.58
N LYS A 66 6.44 -6.16 -9.06
CA LYS A 66 5.70 -5.09 -9.74
C LYS A 66 4.45 -4.62 -8.99
N SER A 67 3.69 -5.49 -8.32
CA SER A 67 2.59 -5.08 -7.44
C SER A 67 2.30 -6.14 -6.38
N PHE A 68 1.59 -5.75 -5.34
CA PHE A 68 0.86 -6.64 -4.43
C PHE A 68 -0.52 -6.05 -4.19
N ASP A 69 -1.52 -6.93 -4.18
CA ASP A 69 -2.92 -6.60 -3.99
C ASP A 69 -3.51 -7.63 -3.01
N ALA A 70 -4.41 -7.20 -2.12
CA ALA A 70 -5.07 -8.09 -1.15
C ALA A 70 -6.55 -7.75 -1.02
N GLU A 71 -7.35 -8.76 -0.70
CA GLU A 71 -8.80 -8.64 -0.54
C GLU A 71 -9.26 -9.54 0.62
N VAL A 72 -10.24 -9.07 1.41
CA VAL A 72 -10.94 -9.90 2.38
C VAL A 72 -12.10 -10.58 1.67
N VAL A 73 -12.09 -11.91 1.65
CA VAL A 73 -13.12 -12.73 1.00
C VAL A 73 -13.79 -13.69 1.97
N ASP A 74 -15.03 -14.06 1.66
CA ASP A 74 -15.77 -15.11 2.37
C ASP A 74 -15.27 -16.53 2.00
N GLU A 75 -15.96 -17.56 2.52
CA GLU A 75 -15.64 -18.97 2.24
C GLU A 75 -15.85 -19.38 0.76
N HIS A 76 -16.57 -18.57 -0.02
CA HIS A 76 -16.80 -18.76 -1.46
C HIS A 76 -15.83 -17.92 -2.33
N GLY A 77 -14.97 -17.11 -1.74
CA GLY A 77 -14.07 -16.20 -2.45
C GLY A 77 -14.73 -14.88 -2.87
N VAL A 78 -15.90 -14.53 -2.32
CA VAL A 78 -16.61 -13.28 -2.58
C VAL A 78 -16.05 -12.17 -1.68
N PRO A 79 -15.67 -10.99 -2.22
CA PRO A 79 -15.20 -9.86 -1.40
C PRO A 79 -16.21 -9.42 -0.33
N VAL A 80 -15.74 -9.22 0.89
CA VAL A 80 -16.53 -8.82 2.06
C VAL A 80 -16.50 -7.30 2.21
N PRO A 81 -17.65 -6.62 2.44
CA PRO A 81 -17.66 -5.17 2.52
C PRO A 81 -17.05 -4.63 3.83
N LEU A 82 -16.47 -3.43 3.77
CA LEU A 82 -15.77 -2.77 4.88
C LEU A 82 -16.64 -2.47 6.10
N HIS A 83 -17.96 -2.36 5.92
CA HIS A 83 -18.92 -2.21 7.01
C HIS A 83 -19.27 -3.53 7.71
N GLU A 84 -18.88 -4.68 7.14
CA GLU A 84 -18.98 -6.00 7.77
C GLU A 84 -17.63 -6.42 8.37
N THR A 85 -16.54 -6.32 7.60
CA THR A 85 -15.17 -6.58 8.07
C THR A 85 -14.22 -5.49 7.56
N TYR A 86 -13.82 -4.58 8.44
CA TYR A 86 -12.88 -3.52 8.11
C TYR A 86 -11.44 -4.05 8.10
N LEU A 87 -10.83 -4.14 6.91
CA LEU A 87 -9.40 -4.40 6.78
C LEU A 87 -8.63 -3.12 7.13
N HIS A 88 -8.07 -3.07 8.33
CA HIS A 88 -7.27 -1.94 8.80
C HIS A 88 -5.95 -1.86 8.03
N HIS A 89 -5.08 -2.86 8.22
CA HIS A 89 -3.87 -3.04 7.43
C HIS A 89 -3.65 -4.50 7.04
N TRP A 90 -2.95 -4.67 5.93
CA TRP A 90 -2.25 -5.89 5.57
C TRP A 90 -0.82 -5.49 5.18
N VAL A 91 0.16 -6.22 5.69
CA VAL A 91 1.58 -5.95 5.48
C VAL A 91 2.27 -7.24 5.12
N VAL A 92 2.99 -7.24 4.00
CA VAL A 92 3.83 -8.34 3.54
C VAL A 92 5.29 -7.93 3.68
N GLU A 93 6.11 -8.76 4.32
CA GLU A 93 7.56 -8.53 4.46
C GLU A 93 8.36 -9.79 4.14
N PRO A 94 9.48 -9.69 3.38
CA PRO A 94 10.42 -10.80 3.23
C PRO A 94 11.31 -10.92 4.47
N TYR A 95 11.69 -12.15 4.84
CA TYR A 95 12.61 -12.37 5.97
C TYR A 95 13.56 -13.56 5.79
N TYR A 96 14.68 -13.52 6.51
CA TYR A 96 15.66 -14.60 6.59
C TYR A 96 15.48 -15.43 7.87
N ILE A 97 15.76 -16.73 7.77
CA ILE A 97 15.84 -17.65 8.90
C ILE A 97 17.16 -18.44 8.88
N PRO A 98 17.59 -19.01 10.02
CA PRO A 98 18.71 -19.95 10.06
C PRO A 98 18.49 -21.14 9.13
N LYS A 99 19.55 -21.60 8.46
CA LYS A 99 19.49 -22.73 7.53
C LYS A 99 18.96 -23.99 8.23
N GLY A 100 17.95 -24.60 7.61
CA GLY A 100 17.31 -25.81 8.13
C GLY A 100 16.31 -25.59 9.27
N ALA A 101 15.99 -24.34 9.65
CA ALA A 101 14.87 -24.08 10.56
C ALA A 101 13.50 -24.34 9.90
N ASP A 102 12.53 -24.73 10.71
CA ASP A 102 11.13 -24.93 10.27
C ASP A 102 10.35 -23.61 10.31
N ALA A 103 9.67 -23.32 9.19
CA ALA A 103 8.67 -22.26 9.06
C ALA A 103 7.59 -22.34 10.15
N ALA A 104 7.05 -23.54 10.39
CA ALA A 104 5.89 -23.74 11.24
C ALA A 104 6.18 -23.45 12.73
N GLU A 105 7.45 -23.55 13.15
CA GLU A 105 7.91 -23.21 14.50
C GLU A 105 8.54 -21.81 14.62
N THR A 106 8.54 -21.05 13.52
CA THR A 106 9.17 -19.72 13.47
C THR A 106 8.37 -18.71 14.31
N LYS A 107 9.12 -17.83 14.99
CA LYS A 107 8.58 -16.73 15.82
C LYS A 107 9.25 -15.44 15.38
N LEU A 108 8.56 -14.29 15.52
CA LEU A 108 9.10 -12.97 15.19
C LEU A 108 10.48 -12.70 15.81
N SER A 109 10.74 -13.17 17.03
CA SER A 109 12.05 -13.00 17.70
C SER A 109 13.20 -13.83 17.12
N LYS A 110 12.95 -14.66 16.10
CA LYS A 110 13.94 -15.52 15.42
C LYS A 110 14.14 -15.20 13.94
N ILE A 111 13.38 -14.25 13.38
CA ILE A 111 13.52 -13.84 11.97
C ILE A 111 14.44 -12.62 11.86
N ILE A 112 15.07 -12.47 10.70
CA ILE A 112 15.77 -11.24 10.33
C ILE A 112 14.98 -10.60 9.18
N PRO A 113 14.26 -9.47 9.39
CA PRO A 113 13.56 -8.78 8.32
C PRO A 113 14.51 -8.37 7.18
N ARG A 114 14.11 -8.60 5.93
CA ARG A 114 14.88 -8.20 4.75
C ARG A 114 14.85 -6.67 4.62
N ARG A 115 16.02 -6.08 4.35
CA ARG A 115 16.14 -4.64 4.05
C ARG A 115 15.75 -4.38 2.58
N ASN A 116 15.47 -3.14 2.23
CA ASN A 116 15.27 -2.78 0.81
C ASN A 116 16.58 -2.93 0.00
N SER A 117 16.48 -3.10 -1.32
CA SER A 117 17.65 -3.10 -2.23
C SER A 117 18.07 -1.70 -2.69
N GLY A 118 17.43 -0.62 -2.20
CA GLY A 118 17.56 0.74 -2.73
C GLY A 118 18.49 1.67 -1.93
N VAL A 119 18.26 2.98 -2.09
CA VAL A 119 19.06 4.08 -1.50
C VAL A 119 19.28 3.93 0.02
N CYS A 120 18.29 3.35 0.73
CA CYS A 120 18.22 3.21 2.18
C CYS A 120 18.39 1.75 2.66
N LYS A 121 19.13 0.91 1.92
CA LYS A 121 19.31 -0.53 2.22
C LYS A 121 19.95 -0.87 3.57
N THR A 122 20.63 0.09 4.20
CA THR A 122 21.24 -0.08 5.54
C THR A 122 20.36 0.43 6.68
N THR A 123 19.32 1.22 6.39
CA THR A 123 18.52 1.95 7.39
C THR A 123 17.07 1.49 7.46
N LEU A 124 16.43 1.22 6.32
CA LEU A 124 15.00 0.91 6.23
C LEU A 124 14.73 -0.54 5.81
N GLY A 125 13.59 -1.08 6.23
CA GLY A 125 13.06 -2.37 5.75
C GLY A 125 12.51 -2.27 4.32
N GLN A 126 11.94 -3.36 3.83
CA GLN A 126 11.02 -3.35 2.68
C GLN A 126 9.73 -4.07 3.08
N TYR A 127 8.62 -3.35 3.06
CA TYR A 127 7.28 -3.90 3.23
C TYR A 127 6.38 -3.50 2.06
N TYR A 128 5.24 -4.19 1.96
CA TYR A 128 4.23 -3.99 0.93
C TYR A 128 2.83 -4.12 1.56
N GLY A 129 1.84 -3.45 0.98
CA GLY A 129 0.49 -3.36 1.55
C GLY A 129 0.33 -2.18 2.49
N LEU A 130 -0.92 -1.71 2.59
CA LEU A 130 -1.32 -0.49 3.31
C LEU A 130 -2.59 -0.79 4.09
N GLY A 131 -3.78 -0.52 3.55
CA GLY A 131 -5.07 -0.85 4.17
C GLY A 131 -6.19 -1.21 3.19
N SER A 132 -7.43 -0.98 3.61
CA SER A 132 -8.65 -1.28 2.84
C SER A 132 -8.80 -0.45 1.57
N GLU A 133 -8.19 0.74 1.51
CA GLU A 133 -8.13 1.59 0.34
C GLU A 133 -7.31 0.99 -0.82
N THR A 134 -6.59 -0.13 -0.60
CA THR A 134 -5.80 -0.77 -1.66
C THR A 134 -6.63 -1.30 -2.84
N ARG A 135 -7.96 -1.48 -2.69
CA ARG A 135 -8.86 -1.98 -3.74
C ARG A 135 -8.86 -1.15 -5.03
N HIS A 136 -8.84 0.19 -4.91
CA HIS A 136 -8.78 1.11 -6.07
C HIS A 136 -7.51 1.97 -6.10
N THR A 137 -6.52 1.64 -5.28
CA THR A 137 -5.22 2.34 -5.23
C THR A 137 -4.21 1.61 -6.11
N ALA A 138 -3.59 2.31 -7.06
CA ALA A 138 -2.55 1.69 -7.89
C ALA A 138 -1.28 1.46 -7.05
N THR A 139 -0.92 0.20 -6.83
CA THR A 139 0.30 -0.25 -6.11
C THR A 139 1.46 -0.61 -7.04
N TRP A 140 1.28 -0.40 -8.35
CA TRP A 140 2.25 -0.82 -9.37
C TRP A 140 3.56 -0.03 -9.28
N VAL A 141 4.69 -0.72 -9.27
CA VAL A 141 6.04 -0.14 -9.40
C VAL A 141 6.26 0.21 -10.88
N PRO A 142 6.55 1.47 -11.26
CA PRO A 142 6.69 1.84 -12.68
C PRO A 142 7.93 1.21 -13.32
N ASP A 143 7.94 1.11 -14.65
CA ASP A 143 9.15 0.73 -15.41
C ASP A 143 10.15 1.90 -15.46
N PRO A 144 11.47 1.64 -15.56
CA PRO A 144 12.14 0.34 -15.65
C PRO A 144 12.33 -0.37 -14.29
N TYR A 145 11.78 0.18 -13.21
CA TYR A 145 12.04 -0.29 -11.85
C TYR A 145 11.25 -1.55 -11.47
N GLY A 146 11.73 -2.23 -10.44
CA GLY A 146 11.05 -3.34 -9.78
C GLY A 146 11.75 -3.64 -8.47
N ILE A 147 11.01 -4.11 -7.47
CA ILE A 147 11.59 -4.35 -6.15
C ILE A 147 12.18 -5.76 -6.12
N GLU A 148 13.50 -5.82 -6.07
CA GLU A 148 14.28 -7.06 -6.19
C GLU A 148 14.13 -7.96 -4.96
N VAL A 149 13.87 -9.25 -5.21
CA VAL A 149 13.75 -10.30 -4.19
C VAL A 149 14.37 -11.63 -4.68
N GLY A 150 14.75 -12.51 -3.75
CA GLY A 150 15.34 -13.81 -4.08
C GLY A 150 16.76 -13.78 -4.64
N ASP A 151 17.54 -12.72 -4.40
CA ASP A 151 18.99 -12.70 -4.66
C ASP A 151 19.71 -13.71 -3.74
N PRO A 152 20.42 -14.72 -4.30
CA PRO A 152 21.12 -15.73 -3.50
C PRO A 152 22.31 -15.20 -2.69
N VAL A 153 22.79 -13.97 -2.94
CA VAL A 153 23.91 -13.35 -2.22
C VAL A 153 23.43 -12.48 -1.04
N ALA A 154 22.17 -12.06 -1.03
CA ALA A 154 21.58 -11.21 0.01
C ALA A 154 21.43 -11.83 1.43
N PRO A 155 21.21 -13.15 1.61
CA PRO A 155 21.08 -13.74 2.95
C PRO A 155 22.37 -13.66 3.78
N PRO A 156 22.29 -13.34 5.09
CA PRO A 156 23.43 -13.43 5.99
C PRO A 156 24.05 -14.84 6.04
N GLU A 157 25.31 -14.93 6.46
CA GLU A 157 25.96 -16.24 6.67
C GLU A 157 25.14 -17.11 7.63
N GLY A 158 25.04 -18.41 7.34
CA GLY A 158 24.21 -19.35 8.10
C GLY A 158 22.69 -19.21 7.89
N HIS A 159 22.22 -18.26 7.09
CA HIS A 159 20.79 -18.00 6.84
C HIS A 159 20.39 -18.27 5.38
N GLU A 160 19.09 -18.33 5.11
CA GLU A 160 18.51 -18.47 3.78
C GLU A 160 17.27 -17.55 3.65
N GLU A 161 17.08 -16.92 2.47
CA GLU A 161 15.83 -16.22 2.12
C GLU A 161 14.79 -17.30 1.82
N LYS A 162 14.03 -17.67 2.85
CA LYS A 162 13.12 -18.80 2.76
C LYS A 162 11.66 -18.40 2.67
N GLN A 163 11.28 -17.29 3.30
CA GLN A 163 9.89 -17.06 3.69
C GLN A 163 9.50 -15.58 3.63
N TRP A 164 8.21 -15.38 3.36
CA TRP A 164 7.52 -14.12 3.46
C TRP A 164 6.53 -14.21 4.61
N LEU A 165 6.42 -13.14 5.40
CA LEU A 165 5.37 -13.00 6.40
C LEU A 165 4.25 -12.15 5.81
N LEU A 166 3.00 -12.55 6.06
CA LEU A 166 1.83 -11.69 5.92
C LEU A 166 1.31 -11.41 7.32
N ASN A 167 1.39 -10.14 7.73
CA ASN A 167 0.66 -9.63 8.87
C ASN A 167 -0.66 -9.01 8.40
N VAL A 168 -1.74 -9.29 9.11
CA VAL A 168 -3.05 -8.65 8.96
C VAL A 168 -3.37 -8.00 10.30
N PHE A 169 -3.51 -6.66 10.34
CA PHE A 169 -3.55 -5.76 11.53
C PHE A 169 -2.22 -5.77 12.34
N GLN A 170 -1.48 -4.68 12.65
CA GLN A 170 -1.72 -3.22 12.75
C GLN A 170 -0.37 -2.45 12.65
N ILE A 171 -0.37 -1.11 12.49
CA ILE A 171 0.80 -0.22 12.64
C ILE A 171 0.47 0.85 13.71
N ASP A 172 1.34 1.01 14.71
CA ASP A 172 1.11 1.87 15.89
C ASP A 172 1.47 3.35 15.65
N ILE A 173 0.78 3.99 14.69
CA ILE A 173 0.97 5.42 14.34
C ILE A 173 -0.36 6.21 14.24
N GLU A 174 -1.39 5.69 14.90
CA GLU A 174 -2.73 6.30 14.92
C GLU A 174 -2.81 7.56 15.79
N TYR A 175 -3.66 8.51 15.40
CA TYR A 175 -3.98 9.70 16.20
C TYR A 175 -5.49 10.00 16.22
N GLN A 176 -5.87 11.10 16.88
CA GLN A 176 -7.26 11.57 16.99
C GLN A 176 -7.40 12.94 16.33
N VAL A 177 -8.50 13.13 15.60
CA VAL A 177 -8.91 14.42 15.03
C VAL A 177 -10.10 14.91 15.83
N GLU A 178 -9.90 16.02 16.54
CA GLU A 178 -10.97 16.69 17.25
C GLU A 178 -11.91 17.42 16.31
N LYS A 179 -13.16 17.59 16.77
CA LYS A 179 -14.19 18.29 16.01
C LYS A 179 -13.91 19.80 15.94
N CYS A 180 -14.09 20.39 14.75
CA CYS A 180 -13.98 21.84 14.52
C CYS A 180 -14.94 22.66 15.38
N SER A 181 -14.57 23.92 15.62
CA SER A 181 -15.40 24.87 16.36
C SER A 181 -16.68 25.21 15.57
N SER A 182 -17.68 25.77 16.26
CA SER A 182 -18.87 26.33 15.59
C SER A 182 -18.55 27.50 14.67
N GLU A 183 -17.43 28.19 14.90
CA GLU A 183 -16.99 29.36 14.14
C GLU A 183 -16.33 28.95 12.82
N ASP A 184 -15.51 27.91 12.85
CA ASP A 184 -14.86 27.34 11.65
C ASP A 184 -15.90 26.61 10.80
N ARG A 185 -16.84 25.90 11.44
CA ARG A 185 -17.99 25.30 10.76
C ARG A 185 -18.88 26.33 10.06
N ALA A 186 -19.07 27.52 10.65
CA ALA A 186 -19.82 28.59 10.01
C ALA A 186 -19.10 29.19 8.78
N LYS A 187 -17.79 29.01 8.66
CA LYS A 187 -16.96 29.41 7.51
C LYS A 187 -16.73 28.27 6.49
N ASN A 188 -17.22 27.06 6.79
CA ASN A 188 -16.90 25.83 6.06
C ASN A 188 -15.40 25.45 6.06
N ASP A 189 -14.71 25.75 7.17
CA ASP A 189 -13.26 25.58 7.36
C ASP A 189 -12.95 24.44 8.37
N CYS A 190 -13.66 23.31 8.24
CA CYS A 190 -13.50 22.15 9.12
C CYS A 190 -12.48 21.14 8.54
N VAL A 191 -11.24 21.60 8.37
CA VAL A 191 -10.10 20.76 7.99
C VAL A 191 -9.08 20.73 9.12
N HIS A 192 -8.78 19.53 9.63
CA HIS A 192 -7.64 19.30 10.50
C HIS A 192 -6.41 18.96 9.66
N VAL A 193 -5.30 19.63 9.94
CA VAL A 193 -4.03 19.46 9.24
C VAL A 193 -2.99 18.94 10.22
N GLN A 194 -2.47 17.74 9.97
CA GLN A 194 -1.39 17.14 10.75
C GLN A 194 -0.11 17.13 9.90
N VAL A 195 1.00 17.61 10.46
CA VAL A 195 2.28 17.73 9.76
C VAL A 195 3.34 16.88 10.44
N ALA A 196 4.00 16.02 9.66
CA ALA A 196 5.16 15.24 10.08
C ALA A 196 6.38 15.58 9.23
N LYS A 197 7.58 15.56 9.83
CA LYS A 197 8.84 15.75 9.10
C LYS A 197 9.77 14.58 9.34
N GLN A 198 10.35 14.06 8.26
CA GLN A 198 11.30 12.95 8.30
C GLN A 198 12.51 13.29 7.42
N ILE A 199 13.71 13.19 8.01
CA ILE A 199 14.97 13.30 7.27
C ILE A 199 15.14 12.01 6.46
N LEU A 200 15.32 12.14 5.15
CA LEU A 200 15.65 11.02 4.27
C LEU A 200 17.18 10.78 4.33
N PRO A 201 17.67 9.62 4.81
CA PRO A 201 19.11 9.44 5.01
C PRO A 201 19.93 9.48 3.71
N ARG A 202 19.32 9.09 2.59
CA ARG A 202 19.92 8.96 1.26
C ARG A 202 18.91 9.39 0.20
N GLY A 203 19.30 10.34 -0.63
CA GLY A 203 18.51 10.90 -1.72
C GLY A 203 18.41 9.97 -2.93
N GLY A 204 17.67 10.42 -3.92
CA GLY A 204 17.36 9.67 -5.13
C GLY A 204 16.20 10.25 -5.91
N ASP A 205 15.71 9.49 -6.88
CA ASP A 205 14.54 9.84 -7.67
C ASP A 205 13.31 9.21 -7.03
N ILE A 206 12.30 10.02 -6.66
CA ILE A 206 10.99 9.48 -6.28
C ILE A 206 10.35 8.95 -7.56
N VAL A 207 9.99 7.66 -7.56
CA VAL A 207 9.37 6.97 -8.72
C VAL A 207 7.93 6.59 -8.45
N PHE A 208 7.53 6.51 -7.18
CA PHE A 208 6.19 6.17 -6.73
C PHE A 208 5.89 6.91 -5.43
N GLY A 209 4.67 7.38 -5.26
CA GLY A 209 4.19 7.90 -3.97
C GLY A 209 2.69 7.71 -3.80
N VAL A 210 2.26 7.33 -2.59
CA VAL A 210 0.84 7.24 -2.24
C VAL A 210 0.67 7.46 -0.73
N ALA A 211 -0.44 8.07 -0.33
CA ALA A 211 -0.81 8.19 1.07
C ALA A 211 -1.76 7.06 1.48
N HIS A 212 -1.77 6.76 2.77
CA HIS A 212 -2.71 5.86 3.41
C HIS A 212 -3.41 6.63 4.55
N GLN A 213 -4.74 6.65 4.49
CA GLN A 213 -5.62 7.35 5.41
C GLN A 213 -6.87 6.51 5.69
N HIS A 214 -7.41 6.64 6.90
CA HIS A 214 -8.71 6.08 7.30
C HIS A 214 -9.87 7.07 7.07
N SER A 215 -11.11 6.57 7.13
CA SER A 215 -12.35 7.35 6.96
C SER A 215 -12.36 8.67 7.73
N GLY A 216 -12.53 9.77 6.99
CA GLY A 216 -12.30 11.14 7.44
C GLY A 216 -11.15 11.82 6.71
N GLY A 217 -10.21 11.05 6.15
CA GLY A 217 -9.10 11.57 5.34
C GLY A 217 -9.61 12.25 4.08
N ILE A 218 -9.04 13.42 3.76
CA ILE A 218 -9.31 14.16 2.52
C ILE A 218 -8.21 13.84 1.50
N GLY A 219 -6.98 13.77 1.98
CA GLY A 219 -5.78 13.45 1.23
C GLY A 219 -4.54 13.82 2.04
N ALA A 220 -3.37 13.49 1.52
CA ALA A 220 -2.11 13.98 2.04
C ALA A 220 -1.18 14.43 0.91
N SER A 221 -0.19 15.24 1.24
CA SER A 221 0.85 15.68 0.32
C SER A 221 2.25 15.55 0.93
N LEU A 222 3.24 15.31 0.08
CA LEU A 222 4.65 15.18 0.41
C LEU A 222 5.41 16.36 -0.21
N HIS A 223 6.22 17.03 0.60
CA HIS A 223 6.98 18.23 0.21
C HIS A 223 8.46 18.09 0.52
N GLY A 224 9.31 18.70 -0.31
CA GLY A 224 10.74 18.85 -0.06
C GLY A 224 11.04 19.90 1.02
N GLU A 225 12.31 20.04 1.39
CA GLU A 225 12.72 20.97 2.46
C GLU A 225 12.51 22.45 2.06
N ASP A 226 12.62 22.75 0.76
CA ASP A 226 12.33 24.04 0.13
C ASP A 226 10.82 24.33 -0.05
N GLY A 227 9.95 23.40 0.36
CA GLY A 227 8.50 23.50 0.19
C GLY A 227 8.00 23.13 -1.20
N ARG A 228 8.82 22.53 -2.08
CA ARG A 228 8.34 22.01 -3.37
C ARG A 228 7.41 20.81 -3.16
N LEU A 229 6.25 20.80 -3.81
CA LEU A 229 5.36 19.64 -3.83
C LEU A 229 6.02 18.49 -4.61
N LEU A 230 6.21 17.34 -3.95
CA LEU A 230 6.80 16.14 -4.54
C LEU A 230 5.72 15.15 -4.98
N CYS A 231 4.63 15.04 -4.22
CA CYS A 231 3.49 14.17 -4.52
C CYS A 231 2.24 14.62 -3.74
N GLU A 232 1.06 14.47 -4.34
CA GLU A 232 -0.24 14.66 -3.70
C GLU A 232 -1.10 13.41 -3.91
N SER A 233 -1.73 12.94 -2.84
CA SER A 233 -2.51 11.70 -2.81
C SER A 233 -3.86 11.96 -2.15
N VAL A 234 -4.92 11.99 -2.96
CA VAL A 234 -6.29 12.36 -2.57
C VAL A 234 -7.13 11.10 -2.31
N ALA A 235 -8.01 11.17 -1.31
CA ALA A 235 -8.90 10.07 -0.96
C ALA A 235 -10.08 9.93 -1.93
N THR A 236 -10.41 8.69 -2.29
CA THR A 236 -11.61 8.30 -3.05
C THR A 236 -12.56 7.55 -2.13
N TYR A 237 -13.79 8.05 -2.00
CA TYR A 237 -14.83 7.46 -1.16
C TYR A 237 -15.79 6.60 -1.98
N GLY A 238 -16.33 5.56 -1.34
CA GLY A 238 -17.43 4.78 -1.91
C GLY A 238 -18.77 5.54 -1.87
N GLU A 239 -19.69 5.16 -2.75
CA GLU A 239 -21.04 5.74 -2.89
C GLU A 239 -22.17 4.69 -2.79
N GLY A 240 -21.81 3.42 -2.59
CA GLY A 240 -22.70 2.26 -2.63
C GLY A 240 -22.63 1.37 -1.39
N ARG A 241 -22.96 0.09 -1.55
CA ARG A 241 -23.03 -0.89 -0.44
C ARG A 241 -22.32 -2.22 -0.75
N GLU A 242 -21.91 -2.39 -1.99
CA GLU A 242 -21.09 -3.48 -2.48
C GLU A 242 -19.63 -3.35 -2.01
N ALA A 243 -18.94 -4.49 -1.93
CA ALA A 243 -17.55 -4.52 -1.51
C ALA A 243 -16.65 -3.73 -2.47
N GLY A 244 -15.89 -2.79 -1.93
CA GLY A 244 -15.05 -1.86 -2.69
C GLY A 244 -15.75 -0.59 -3.15
N ASN A 245 -17.01 -0.35 -2.80
CA ASN A 245 -17.70 0.91 -3.06
C ASN A 245 -18.51 1.37 -1.83
N GLU A 246 -18.04 1.09 -0.62
CA GLU A 246 -18.83 1.31 0.61
C GLU A 246 -18.97 2.80 0.97
N GLU A 247 -20.21 3.29 1.04
CA GLU A 247 -20.53 4.67 1.42
C GLU A 247 -19.87 5.07 2.75
N GLY A 248 -19.13 6.19 2.74
CA GLY A 248 -18.45 6.73 3.92
C GLY A 248 -17.11 6.06 4.28
N TYR A 249 -16.63 5.12 3.47
CA TYR A 249 -15.29 4.54 3.57
C TYR A 249 -14.37 5.08 2.45
N ILE A 250 -13.08 5.21 2.75
CA ILE A 250 -12.05 5.40 1.73
C ILE A 250 -11.84 4.04 1.05
N VAL A 251 -12.10 3.98 -0.25
CA VAL A 251 -11.97 2.76 -1.08
C VAL A 251 -10.79 2.85 -2.06
N GLY A 252 -10.17 4.03 -2.18
CA GLY A 252 -9.00 4.28 -3.02
C GLY A 252 -8.25 5.55 -2.62
N MET A 253 -6.99 5.65 -3.03
CA MET A 253 -6.12 6.83 -2.91
C MET A 253 -5.44 7.08 -4.27
N SER A 254 -5.25 8.35 -4.65
CA SER A 254 -4.59 8.67 -5.92
C SER A 254 -3.07 8.50 -5.85
N THR A 255 -2.51 7.62 -6.67
CA THR A 255 -1.07 7.35 -6.73
C THR A 255 -0.31 8.35 -7.60
N CYS A 256 0.84 8.83 -7.13
CA CYS A 256 1.81 9.59 -7.90
C CYS A 256 2.74 8.68 -8.71
N TYR A 257 2.80 8.93 -10.01
CA TYR A 257 3.76 8.36 -10.96
C TYR A 257 4.60 9.47 -11.59
N PRO A 258 5.53 10.08 -10.84
CA PRO A 258 6.48 11.05 -11.40
C PRO A 258 7.33 10.39 -12.50
N LYS A 259 7.72 11.18 -13.50
CA LYS A 259 8.65 10.69 -14.53
C LYS A 259 10.05 10.50 -13.91
N PRO A 260 10.80 9.46 -14.29
CA PRO A 260 12.20 9.26 -13.87
C PRO A 260 13.01 10.56 -13.94
N GLY A 261 13.79 10.84 -12.90
CA GLY A 261 14.62 12.05 -12.77
C GLY A 261 13.88 13.40 -12.66
N THR A 262 12.54 13.45 -12.62
CA THR A 262 11.80 14.74 -12.53
C THR A 262 11.41 15.17 -11.12
N VAL A 263 11.31 14.22 -10.18
CA VAL A 263 11.03 14.49 -8.75
C VAL A 263 12.16 13.87 -7.94
N THR A 264 13.13 14.70 -7.57
CA THR A 264 14.36 14.28 -6.90
C THR A 264 14.40 14.78 -5.46
N VAL A 265 15.08 14.03 -4.59
CA VAL A 265 15.32 14.37 -3.18
C VAL A 265 16.79 14.13 -2.83
N SER A 266 17.35 14.96 -1.96
CA SER A 266 18.80 14.97 -1.67
C SER A 266 19.17 14.10 -0.45
N ASP A 267 20.45 13.70 -0.36
CA ASP A 267 21.01 13.08 0.86
C ASP A 267 20.78 14.01 2.07
N GLY A 268 20.09 13.52 3.09
CA GLY A 268 19.78 14.27 4.31
C GLY A 268 18.63 15.27 4.18
N GLU A 269 17.90 15.31 3.07
CA GLU A 269 16.79 16.25 2.89
C GLU A 269 15.61 15.95 3.85
N ALA A 270 15.06 17.00 4.46
CA ALA A 270 13.90 16.90 5.33
C ALA A 270 12.60 16.91 4.53
N LEU A 271 11.97 15.74 4.37
CA LEU A 271 10.67 15.61 3.72
C LEU A 271 9.54 15.93 4.72
N THR A 272 8.55 16.67 4.26
CA THR A 272 7.38 17.07 5.05
C THR A 272 6.12 16.40 4.51
N VAL A 273 5.45 15.59 5.33
CA VAL A 273 4.13 15.04 5.04
C VAL A 273 3.08 15.95 5.68
N VAL A 274 2.08 16.35 4.89
CA VAL A 274 0.91 17.13 5.34
C VAL A 274 -0.33 16.27 5.11
N SER A 275 -0.94 15.79 6.20
CA SER A 275 -2.14 14.94 6.20
C SER A 275 -3.38 15.76 6.54
N ASN A 276 -4.35 15.79 5.63
CA ASN A 276 -5.59 16.55 5.77
C ASN A 276 -6.77 15.62 6.09
N TYR A 277 -7.55 16.00 7.10
CA TYR A 277 -8.72 15.28 7.58
C TYR A 277 -9.91 16.23 7.72
N SER A 278 -11.12 15.75 7.45
CA SER A 278 -12.34 16.45 7.86
C SER A 278 -12.43 16.45 9.38
N SER A 279 -12.74 17.61 9.96
CA SER A 279 -13.02 17.79 11.38
C SER A 279 -14.47 18.17 11.66
N GLU A 280 -15.40 18.01 10.70
CA GLU A 280 -16.84 18.25 10.92
C GLU A 280 -17.42 17.42 12.07
N ARG A 281 -16.83 16.25 12.31
CA ARG A 281 -17.03 15.37 13.46
C ARG A 281 -15.66 14.95 14.02
N GLN A 282 -15.67 14.39 15.22
CA GLN A 282 -14.47 13.78 15.79
C GLN A 282 -14.17 12.46 15.06
N HIS A 283 -12.88 12.18 14.81
CA HIS A 283 -12.40 10.91 14.29
C HIS A 283 -11.33 10.34 15.25
N THR A 284 -11.38 9.04 15.51
CA THR A 284 -10.44 8.33 16.39
C THR A 284 -9.74 7.21 15.63
N GLY A 285 -8.45 7.00 15.88
CA GLY A 285 -7.70 5.96 15.18
C GLY A 285 -7.46 6.32 13.72
N VAL A 286 -7.11 7.58 13.43
CA VAL A 286 -6.79 8.02 12.07
C VAL A 286 -5.30 7.86 11.76
N MET A 287 -4.96 7.70 10.48
CA MET A 287 -3.59 7.49 9.99
C MET A 287 -3.16 8.62 9.06
N GLY A 288 -1.89 9.01 9.11
CA GLY A 288 -1.30 10.01 8.22
C GLY A 288 -0.03 9.48 7.55
N LEU A 289 -0.08 8.26 6.99
CA LEU A 289 1.08 7.60 6.42
C LEU A 289 1.26 7.99 4.95
N PHE A 290 2.53 8.14 4.53
CA PHE A 290 2.91 8.35 3.14
C PHE A 290 3.98 7.34 2.75
N TYR A 291 3.69 6.50 1.75
CA TYR A 291 4.59 5.49 1.23
C TYR A 291 5.20 6.00 -0.08
N ILE A 292 6.53 5.91 -0.20
CA ILE A 292 7.27 6.28 -1.41
C ILE A 292 8.26 5.19 -1.80
N LEU A 293 8.52 5.07 -3.09
CA LEU A 293 9.67 4.33 -3.61
C LEU A 293 10.67 5.34 -4.17
N VAL A 294 11.93 5.20 -3.76
CA VAL A 294 13.04 6.05 -4.17
C VAL A 294 14.09 5.18 -4.85
N ALA A 295 14.33 5.44 -6.13
CA ALA A 295 15.42 4.84 -6.89
C ALA A 295 16.73 5.58 -6.62
N GLU A 296 17.88 4.90 -6.75
CA GLU A 296 19.15 5.62 -6.87
C GLU A 296 19.07 6.48 -8.14
N HIS A 297 19.58 7.72 -8.09
CA HIS A 297 19.66 8.58 -9.27
C HIS A 297 20.29 7.82 -10.43
N GLU A 298 19.74 7.94 -11.64
CA GLU A 298 20.45 7.46 -12.82
C GLU A 298 21.82 8.16 -12.89
N GLN A 299 22.89 7.40 -12.64
CA GLN A 299 24.20 7.81 -13.09
C GLN A 299 24.09 7.95 -14.60
N GLN A 300 24.08 9.19 -15.10
CA GLN A 300 24.36 9.46 -16.49
C GLN A 300 25.69 8.78 -16.79
N SER A 301 25.63 7.67 -17.54
CA SER A 301 26.80 6.93 -17.95
C SER A 301 27.63 7.88 -18.80
N GLN A 302 28.71 8.42 -18.21
CA GLN A 302 29.67 9.23 -18.92
C GLN A 302 30.30 8.34 -20.00
N LEU A 303 29.94 8.65 -21.25
CA LEU A 303 30.51 8.06 -22.46
C LEU A 303 31.99 8.44 -22.62
#